data_AF-F0ZW93-F1
#
_entry.id   AF-F0ZW93-F1
#
_cell.length_a   1.000
_cell.length_b   1.000
_cell.length_c   1.000
_cell.angle_alpha   90.00
_cell.angle_beta   90.00
_cell.angle_gamma   90.00
#
_symmetry.space_group_name_H-M   'P 1'
#
loop_
_entity.id
_entity.type
_entity.pdbx_description
1 polymer ?
#
loop_
_entity_poly.entity_id
_entity_poly.type
_entity_poly.pdbx_seq_one_letter_code
_entity_poly.pdbx_strand_id
1 'polypeptide(L)'
;MFNRKVTLYNKPNNGKKNNTSKIFLMVIVIAILVIVFVQSASISSYSGSINTDSVSKAIEQQIVEKQQQHEKKVDNQQQIIDQQVEKQQQAEKQQQQQQHLKKEEDQVKPEQTVRVPPSYKQKEKPRIDIEIDILTKKEREHLQRVVIQEWKDEVEILKNLDIDPGYASIPKIPEDYTPPTGEELERKIKDQTWKLKKEENPFLLPKPHIFIHVPKTAGSSLAGIFRRNEKRDSFAHHWMHPNYRELENVVKKDTVFGHIRYGLHNYYERVYPDRLPANEYGLNKYSYITMLREPVDRVISNYYYHRQNRKDPFHDLAMKYELRDWIKVSAAANNEQARMICGLGWSDFGNETISQIAHHHLKYTFKHVGITEDFVGSLVLLSHYSGLQNIRFSKINTGRQRVSVDTIPDDVIEEIKERNWIDISLYEMAKDIYNKQIDLIGREFFEKEVQEYKGKFMNKYSLPSNGIRS
;
A
#
# COMPACT_ATOMS: atom_id res chain seq x y z
N MET A 1 21.57 -37.02 18.00
CA MET A 1 22.40 -36.73 19.18
C MET A 1 21.68 -35.71 20.06
N PHE A 2 21.51 -36.09 21.32
CA PHE A 2 21.14 -35.31 22.51
C PHE A 2 19.85 -34.48 22.60
N ASN A 3 18.87 -35.13 23.25
CA ASN A 3 17.90 -34.59 24.21
C ASN A 3 18.46 -33.50 25.14
N ARG A 4 17.63 -32.49 25.44
CA ARG A 4 17.51 -31.96 26.82
C ARG A 4 16.06 -31.63 27.16
N LYS A 5 15.56 -32.35 28.16
CA LYS A 5 14.34 -32.08 28.95
C LYS A 5 14.55 -30.81 29.77
N VAL A 6 13.50 -30.00 29.91
CA VAL A 6 13.37 -29.04 31.02
C VAL A 6 12.08 -29.36 31.76
N THR A 7 12.23 -29.50 33.08
CA THR A 7 11.29 -30.02 34.06
C THR A 7 10.36 -28.91 34.55
N LEU A 8 9.05 -29.19 34.57
CA LEU A 8 8.03 -28.36 35.22
C LEU A 8 8.13 -28.50 36.75
N TYR A 9 8.23 -27.38 37.46
CA TYR A 9 8.07 -27.31 38.90
C TYR A 9 6.75 -26.62 39.24
N ASN A 10 5.81 -27.39 39.79
CA ASN A 10 4.66 -26.89 40.52
C ASN A 10 5.04 -26.78 42.01
N LYS A 11 4.66 -25.68 42.67
CA LYS A 11 4.32 -25.69 44.10
C LYS A 11 3.14 -24.74 44.38
N PRO A 12 2.24 -25.10 45.32
CA PRO A 12 0.97 -24.42 45.53
C PRO A 12 1.12 -23.30 46.58
N ASN A 13 0.23 -22.29 46.53
CA ASN A 13 0.09 -21.38 47.66
C ASN A 13 -1.38 -21.18 48.03
N ASN A 14 -1.63 -21.39 49.32
CA ASN A 14 -2.92 -21.45 50.00
C ASN A 14 -3.60 -20.08 50.11
N GLY A 15 -4.93 -20.13 50.22
CA GLY A 15 -5.82 -18.99 50.24
C GLY A 15 -5.58 -18.00 51.38
N LYS A 16 -5.57 -16.72 51.01
CA LYS A 16 -6.11 -15.63 51.83
C LYS A 16 -7.33 -15.06 51.08
N LYS A 17 -8.51 -15.14 51.69
CA LYS A 17 -9.74 -14.53 51.17
C LYS A 17 -9.56 -13.01 51.13
N ASN A 18 -9.36 -12.46 49.93
CA ASN A 18 -9.35 -11.01 49.70
C ASN A 18 -10.77 -10.45 49.86
N ASN A 19 -11.04 -9.78 50.98
CA ASN A 19 -12.29 -9.05 51.23
C ASN A 19 -12.44 -7.79 50.36
N THR A 20 -11.40 -7.39 49.63
CA THR A 20 -11.36 -6.22 48.75
C THR A 20 -12.30 -6.35 47.55
N SER A 21 -12.48 -7.55 46.97
CA SER A 21 -13.40 -7.74 45.84
C SER A 21 -14.87 -7.66 46.27
N LYS A 22 -15.19 -8.06 47.51
CA LYS A 22 -16.54 -7.94 48.08
C LYS A 22 -16.90 -6.49 48.39
N ILE A 23 -15.93 -5.72 48.88
CA ILE A 23 -16.11 -4.28 49.12
C ILE A 23 -16.31 -3.55 47.78
N PHE A 24 -15.53 -3.88 46.75
CA PHE A 24 -15.65 -3.28 45.42
C PHE A 24 -17.00 -3.63 44.76
N LEU A 25 -17.45 -4.89 44.86
CA LEU A 25 -18.75 -5.31 44.36
C LEU A 25 -19.91 -4.62 45.10
N MET A 26 -19.78 -4.43 46.41
CA MET A 26 -20.78 -3.75 47.23
C MET A 26 -20.89 -2.25 46.87
N VAL A 27 -19.77 -1.58 46.57
CA VAL A 27 -19.76 -0.19 46.10
C VAL A 27 -20.45 -0.05 44.73
N ILE A 28 -20.23 -1.00 43.81
CA ILE A 28 -20.90 -1.02 42.50
C ILE A 28 -22.41 -1.23 42.66
N VAL A 29 -22.83 -2.16 43.52
CA VAL A 29 -24.26 -2.41 43.77
C VAL A 29 -24.94 -1.19 44.40
N ILE A 30 -24.27 -0.50 45.32
CA ILE A 30 -24.79 0.75 45.91
C ILE A 30 -24.88 1.85 44.84
N ALA A 31 -23.89 1.98 43.96
CA ALA A 31 -23.93 2.96 42.86
C ALA A 31 -25.08 2.69 41.88
N ILE A 32 -25.34 1.43 41.53
CA ILE A 32 -26.47 1.03 40.68
C ILE A 32 -27.80 1.31 41.38
N LEU A 33 -27.92 1.00 42.67
CA LEU A 33 -29.14 1.30 43.44
C LEU A 33 -29.40 2.81 43.57
N VAL A 34 -28.35 3.63 43.70
CA VAL A 34 -28.47 5.10 43.70
C VAL A 34 -28.93 5.60 42.33
N ILE A 35 -28.40 5.06 41.23
CA ILE A 35 -28.84 5.42 39.87
C ILE A 35 -30.30 5.05 39.64
N VAL A 36 -30.71 3.84 40.06
CA VAL A 36 -32.10 3.38 39.95
C VAL A 36 -33.03 4.23 40.84
N PHE A 37 -32.57 4.64 42.03
CA PHE A 37 -33.34 5.51 42.93
C PHE A 37 -33.46 6.95 42.39
N VAL A 38 -32.42 7.50 41.78
CA VAL A 38 -32.46 8.81 41.11
C VAL A 38 -33.37 8.77 39.88
N GLN A 39 -33.39 7.66 39.14
CA GLN A 39 -34.31 7.45 38.02
C GLN A 39 -35.76 7.27 38.48
N SER A 40 -36.02 6.56 39.57
CA SER A 40 -37.38 6.41 40.11
C SER A 40 -37.90 7.68 40.78
N ALA A 41 -37.04 8.46 41.42
CA ALA A 41 -37.38 9.80 41.95
C ALA A 41 -37.67 10.82 40.83
N SER A 42 -37.00 10.68 39.67
CA SER A 42 -37.27 11.51 38.48
C SER A 42 -38.59 11.14 37.79
N ILE A 43 -39.10 9.92 37.97
CA ILE A 43 -40.39 9.48 37.45
C ILE A 43 -41.55 9.87 38.38
N SER A 44 -41.30 9.98 39.69
CA SER A 44 -42.32 10.40 40.68
C SER A 44 -42.69 11.89 40.61
N SER A 45 -41.89 12.71 39.92
CA SER A 45 -42.14 14.16 39.76
C SER A 45 -42.88 14.52 38.45
N TYR A 46 -43.33 13.53 37.68
CA TYR A 46 -44.07 13.72 36.44
C TYR A 46 -45.40 12.95 36.47
N SER A 47 -46.35 13.39 37.32
CA SER A 47 -47.74 12.96 37.24
C SER A 47 -48.47 13.69 36.10
N GLY A 48 -48.13 13.34 34.86
CA GLY A 48 -48.98 13.55 33.68
C GLY A 48 -49.33 12.19 33.11
N SER A 49 -50.62 11.86 33.00
CA SER A 49 -51.11 10.55 32.55
C SER A 49 -50.54 10.19 31.17
N ILE A 50 -49.50 9.35 31.13
CA ILE A 50 -49.05 8.73 29.89
C ILE A 50 -50.00 7.57 29.61
N ASN A 51 -50.73 7.64 28.51
CA ASN A 51 -51.59 6.57 28.03
C ASN A 51 -50.71 5.39 27.59
N THR A 52 -50.51 4.44 28.51
CA THR A 52 -49.60 3.28 28.40
C THR A 52 -49.90 2.39 27.19
N ASP A 53 -51.16 2.36 26.75
CA ASP A 53 -51.59 1.57 25.59
C ASP A 53 -51.05 2.12 24.26
N SER A 54 -50.88 3.46 24.15
CA SER A 54 -50.33 4.07 22.93
C SER A 54 -48.83 3.83 22.81
N VAL A 55 -48.12 3.82 23.94
CA VAL A 55 -46.67 3.59 23.98
C VAL A 55 -46.37 2.11 23.75
N SER A 56 -47.16 1.19 24.32
CA SER A 56 -47.02 -0.24 24.07
C SER A 56 -47.23 -0.59 22.59
N LYS A 57 -48.28 -0.03 21.96
CA LYS A 57 -48.53 -0.23 20.52
C LYS A 57 -47.43 0.35 19.64
N ALA A 58 -46.88 1.51 19.98
CA ALA A 58 -45.77 2.12 19.24
C ALA A 58 -44.49 1.28 19.32
N ILE A 59 -44.21 0.67 20.48
CA ILE A 59 -43.06 -0.23 20.67
C ILE A 59 -43.26 -1.55 19.90
N GLU A 60 -44.44 -2.15 19.96
CA GLU A 60 -44.75 -3.36 19.19
C GLU A 60 -44.61 -3.11 17.67
N GLN A 61 -45.09 -1.97 17.19
CA GLN A 61 -44.98 -1.60 15.78
C GLN A 61 -43.51 -1.39 15.35
N GLN A 62 -42.68 -0.76 16.20
CA GLN A 62 -41.24 -0.63 15.93
C GLN A 62 -40.49 -1.97 15.94
N ILE A 63 -40.90 -2.93 16.77
CA ILE A 63 -40.30 -4.27 16.81
C ILE A 63 -40.64 -5.04 15.53
N VAL A 64 -41.90 -4.98 15.09
CA VAL A 64 -42.34 -5.62 13.84
C VAL A 64 -41.63 -5.01 12.62
N GLU A 65 -41.50 -3.68 12.56
CA GLU A 65 -40.77 -3.01 11.48
C GLU A 65 -39.29 -3.38 11.46
N LYS A 66 -38.64 -3.51 12.63
CA LYS A 66 -37.23 -3.95 12.72
C LYS A 66 -37.05 -5.40 12.32
N GLN A 67 -38.00 -6.29 12.65
CA GLN A 67 -37.97 -7.69 12.23
C GLN A 67 -38.14 -7.82 10.71
N GLN A 68 -39.08 -7.09 10.11
CA GLN A 68 -39.27 -7.07 8.66
C GLN A 68 -38.08 -6.46 7.91
N GLN A 69 -37.42 -5.45 8.47
CA GLN A 69 -36.16 -4.92 7.93
C GLN A 69 -35.01 -5.91 8.05
N HIS A 70 -34.98 -6.72 9.11
CA HIS A 70 -33.96 -7.75 9.29
C HIS A 70 -34.15 -8.91 8.31
N GLU A 71 -35.38 -9.40 8.12
CA GLU A 71 -35.71 -10.45 7.14
C GLU A 71 -35.40 -9.99 5.71
N LYS A 72 -35.77 -8.75 5.33
CA LYS A 72 -35.38 -8.18 4.03
C LYS A 72 -33.88 -8.07 3.83
N LYS A 73 -33.10 -7.82 4.89
CA LYS A 73 -31.63 -7.80 4.82
C LYS A 73 -31.05 -9.21 4.64
N VAL A 74 -31.62 -10.22 5.28
CA VAL A 74 -31.21 -11.62 5.15
C VAL A 74 -31.53 -12.15 3.75
N ASP A 75 -32.72 -11.86 3.21
CA ASP A 75 -33.09 -12.24 1.84
C ASP A 75 -32.22 -11.56 0.78
N ASN A 76 -31.90 -10.27 0.94
CA ASN A 76 -30.95 -9.58 0.05
C ASN A 76 -29.54 -10.18 0.13
N GLN A 77 -29.10 -10.59 1.33
CA GLN A 77 -27.79 -11.20 1.52
C GLN A 77 -27.72 -12.60 0.91
N GLN A 78 -28.81 -13.38 0.98
CA GLN A 78 -28.91 -14.68 0.32
C GLN A 78 -28.94 -14.53 -1.21
N GLN A 79 -29.68 -13.56 -1.77
CA GLN A 79 -29.67 -13.29 -3.21
C GLN A 79 -28.28 -12.85 -3.72
N ILE A 80 -27.51 -12.09 -2.92
CA ILE A 80 -26.13 -11.71 -3.26
C ILE A 80 -25.21 -12.93 -3.27
N ILE A 81 -25.35 -13.84 -2.29
CA ILE A 81 -24.58 -15.09 -2.23
C ILE A 81 -24.89 -15.97 -3.44
N ASP A 82 -26.17 -16.13 -3.80
CA ASP A 82 -26.59 -16.94 -4.92
C ASP A 82 -26.06 -16.38 -6.26
N GLN A 83 -26.09 -15.05 -6.44
CA GLN A 83 -25.48 -14.39 -7.61
C GLN A 83 -23.95 -14.54 -7.67
N GLN A 84 -23.27 -14.57 -6.52
CA GLN A 84 -21.82 -14.80 -6.46
C GLN A 84 -21.45 -16.24 -6.81
N VAL A 85 -22.23 -17.22 -6.33
CA VAL A 85 -22.07 -18.63 -6.68
C VAL A 85 -22.30 -18.87 -8.17
N GLU A 86 -23.32 -18.23 -8.76
CA GLU A 86 -23.59 -18.35 -10.20
C GLU A 86 -22.48 -17.74 -11.06
N LYS A 87 -21.94 -16.56 -10.67
CA LYS A 87 -20.78 -15.94 -11.33
C LYS A 87 -19.52 -16.81 -11.23
N GLN A 88 -19.29 -17.46 -10.10
CA GLN A 88 -18.15 -18.36 -9.91
C GLN A 88 -18.27 -19.60 -10.79
N GLN A 89 -19.46 -20.21 -10.88
CA GLN A 89 -19.71 -21.36 -11.75
C GLN A 89 -19.57 -21.01 -13.24
N GLN A 90 -19.95 -19.79 -13.65
CA GLN A 90 -19.74 -19.30 -15.02
C GLN A 90 -18.24 -19.09 -15.33
N ALA A 91 -17.47 -18.54 -14.39
CA ALA A 91 -16.02 -18.39 -14.51
C ALA A 91 -15.31 -19.74 -14.63
N GLU A 92 -15.69 -20.74 -13.84
CA GLU A 92 -15.12 -22.09 -13.90
C GLU A 92 -15.44 -22.78 -15.25
N LYS A 93 -16.66 -22.61 -15.78
CA LYS A 93 -17.03 -23.10 -17.11
C LYS A 93 -16.22 -22.44 -18.23
N GLN A 94 -16.00 -21.12 -18.17
CA GLN A 94 -15.18 -20.41 -19.16
C GLN A 94 -13.71 -20.85 -19.08
N GLN A 95 -13.20 -21.11 -17.88
CA GLN A 95 -11.83 -21.58 -17.68
C GLN A 95 -11.63 -23.01 -18.22
N GLN A 96 -12.62 -23.90 -18.02
CA GLN A 96 -12.61 -25.25 -18.61
C GLN A 96 -12.70 -25.20 -20.14
N GLN A 97 -13.50 -24.29 -20.71
CA GLN A 97 -13.64 -24.12 -22.15
C GLN A 97 -12.34 -23.58 -22.79
N GLN A 98 -11.64 -22.65 -22.14
CA GLN A 98 -10.31 -22.19 -22.58
C GLN A 98 -9.23 -23.26 -22.48
N GLN A 99 -9.31 -24.16 -21.49
CA GLN A 99 -8.40 -25.31 -21.39
C GLN A 99 -8.69 -26.37 -22.46
N HIS A 100 -9.95 -26.53 -22.88
CA HIS A 100 -10.33 -27.41 -23.98
C HIS A 100 -9.86 -26.87 -25.33
N LEU A 101 -10.05 -25.57 -25.58
CA LEU A 101 -9.57 -24.90 -26.80
C LEU A 101 -8.04 -24.96 -26.96
N LYS A 102 -7.30 -24.83 -25.84
CA LYS A 102 -5.83 -25.02 -25.84
C LYS A 102 -5.38 -26.45 -26.15
N LYS A 103 -6.18 -27.47 -25.78
CA LYS A 103 -5.88 -28.88 -26.09
C LYS A 103 -6.21 -29.26 -27.54
N GLU A 104 -7.16 -28.57 -28.16
CA GLU A 104 -7.53 -28.76 -29.57
C GLU A 104 -6.56 -28.05 -30.52
N GLU A 105 -5.98 -26.90 -30.13
CA GLU A 105 -4.93 -26.21 -30.90
C GLU A 105 -3.60 -27.02 -30.99
N ASP A 106 -3.34 -27.92 -30.04
CA ASP A 106 -2.12 -28.75 -30.00
C ASP A 106 -2.18 -30.01 -30.93
N GLN A 107 -3.28 -30.25 -31.66
CA GLN A 107 -3.47 -31.49 -32.46
C GLN A 107 -3.56 -31.32 -33.99
N VAL A 108 -3.33 -30.14 -34.56
CA VAL A 108 -3.42 -29.95 -36.03
C VAL A 108 -2.05 -29.73 -36.67
N LYS A 109 -1.60 -30.68 -37.52
CA LYS A 109 -0.40 -30.57 -38.38
C LYS A 109 -0.61 -29.52 -39.49
N PRO A 110 0.46 -28.81 -39.93
CA PRO A 110 0.32 -27.71 -40.88
C PRO A 110 0.60 -28.16 -42.33
N GLU A 111 -0.19 -27.65 -43.26
CA GLU A 111 0.20 -27.55 -44.67
C GLU A 111 -0.15 -26.15 -45.17
N GLN A 112 0.90 -25.37 -45.46
CA GLN A 112 1.05 -24.39 -46.55
C GLN A 112 2.00 -23.25 -46.16
N THR A 113 2.91 -22.99 -47.08
CA THR A 113 4.16 -22.25 -46.93
C THR A 113 3.94 -20.74 -46.98
N VAL A 114 3.96 -20.10 -45.81
CA VAL A 114 4.18 -18.65 -45.66
C VAL A 114 5.60 -18.45 -45.14
N ARG A 115 6.38 -17.56 -45.77
CA ARG A 115 7.76 -17.25 -45.38
C ARG A 115 7.81 -16.73 -43.93
N VAL A 116 8.27 -17.59 -43.02
CA VAL A 116 8.51 -17.28 -41.61
C VAL A 116 9.86 -16.57 -41.48
N PRO A 117 9.99 -15.45 -40.74
CA PRO A 117 11.29 -14.90 -40.35
C PRO A 117 12.04 -15.95 -39.49
N PRO A 118 13.38 -15.96 -39.47
CA PRO A 118 14.15 -17.03 -38.83
C PRO A 118 13.66 -17.27 -37.40
N SER A 119 13.24 -18.52 -37.15
CA SER A 119 12.73 -18.96 -35.86
C SER A 119 13.76 -18.65 -34.77
N TYR A 120 13.35 -17.86 -33.79
CA TYR A 120 14.05 -17.80 -32.52
C TYR A 120 14.01 -19.21 -31.95
N LYS A 121 15.10 -19.98 -32.14
CA LYS A 121 15.32 -21.22 -31.38
C LYS A 121 15.16 -20.85 -29.91
N GLN A 122 14.09 -21.33 -29.27
CA GLN A 122 14.02 -21.33 -27.81
C GLN A 122 15.21 -22.17 -27.34
N LYS A 123 16.26 -21.50 -26.86
CA LYS A 123 17.38 -22.18 -26.23
C LYS A 123 16.82 -22.91 -25.02
N GLU A 124 17.12 -24.21 -24.90
CA GLU A 124 16.82 -24.94 -23.66
C GLU A 124 17.42 -24.17 -22.49
N LYS A 125 16.58 -23.86 -21.49
CA LYS A 125 17.04 -23.20 -20.27
C LYS A 125 17.99 -24.16 -19.52
N PRO A 126 19.18 -23.71 -19.10
CA PRO A 126 20.07 -24.50 -18.25
C PRO A 126 19.34 -25.04 -17.00
N ARG A 127 19.72 -26.24 -16.55
CA ARG A 127 19.14 -26.90 -15.36
C ARG A 127 19.16 -26.01 -14.11
N ILE A 128 20.22 -25.23 -13.93
CA ILE A 128 20.36 -24.30 -12.79
C ILE A 128 19.31 -23.18 -12.82
N ASP A 129 18.93 -22.70 -14.00
CA ASP A 129 17.91 -21.65 -14.13
C ASP A 129 16.52 -22.21 -13.81
N ILE A 130 16.25 -23.47 -14.17
CA ILE A 130 15.01 -24.18 -13.80
C ILE A 130 14.92 -24.34 -12.28
N GLU A 131 16.03 -24.73 -11.62
CA GLU A 131 16.07 -24.86 -10.16
C GLU A 131 15.83 -23.51 -9.46
N ILE A 132 16.46 -22.44 -9.93
CA ILE A 132 16.23 -21.08 -9.43
C ILE A 132 14.77 -20.67 -9.61
N ASP A 133 14.14 -20.95 -10.76
CA ASP A 133 12.73 -20.66 -11.02
C ASP A 133 11.81 -21.41 -10.02
N ILE A 134 12.09 -22.69 -9.74
CA ILE A 134 11.35 -23.51 -8.76
C ILE A 134 11.50 -22.93 -7.35
N LEU A 135 12.74 -22.65 -6.92
CA LEU A 135 13.01 -22.08 -5.59
C LEU A 135 12.37 -20.70 -5.45
N THR A 136 12.42 -19.89 -6.50
CA THR A 136 11.77 -18.57 -6.52
C THR A 136 10.26 -18.68 -6.36
N LYS A 137 9.62 -19.68 -6.98
CA LYS A 137 8.18 -19.91 -6.78
C LYS A 137 7.87 -20.31 -5.33
N LYS A 138 8.60 -21.27 -4.77
CA LYS A 138 8.45 -21.70 -3.36
C LYS A 138 8.65 -20.55 -2.39
N GLU A 139 9.65 -19.71 -2.66
CA GLU A 139 9.96 -18.55 -1.84
C GLU A 139 8.84 -17.50 -1.88
N ARG A 140 8.23 -17.26 -3.05
CA ARG A 140 7.05 -16.38 -3.15
C ARG A 140 5.87 -16.92 -2.34
N GLU A 141 5.58 -18.21 -2.43
CA GLU A 141 4.50 -18.84 -1.65
C GLU A 141 4.77 -18.76 -0.14
N HIS A 142 6.03 -18.92 0.27
CA HIS A 142 6.45 -18.72 1.66
C HIS A 142 6.24 -17.27 2.10
N LEU A 143 6.73 -16.30 1.32
CA LEU A 143 6.63 -14.89 1.64
C LEU A 143 5.17 -14.42 1.74
N GLN A 144 4.29 -14.92 0.86
CA GLN A 144 2.85 -14.65 0.96
C GLN A 144 2.26 -15.10 2.29
N ARG A 145 2.60 -16.31 2.75
CA ARG A 145 2.13 -16.80 4.06
C ARG A 145 2.67 -15.96 5.21
N VAL A 146 3.94 -15.55 5.15
CA VAL A 146 4.57 -14.71 6.17
C VAL A 146 3.89 -13.35 6.23
N VAL A 147 3.69 -12.67 5.09
CA VAL A 147 3.03 -11.36 5.03
C VAL A 147 1.58 -11.41 5.54
N ILE A 148 0.82 -12.45 5.19
CA ILE A 148 -0.54 -12.62 5.71
C ILE A 148 -0.53 -12.84 7.22
N GLN A 149 0.42 -13.62 7.74
CA GLN A 149 0.53 -13.86 9.17
C GLN A 149 0.96 -12.60 9.92
N GLU A 150 1.97 -11.88 9.42
CA GLU A 150 2.42 -10.58 9.94
C GLU A 150 1.25 -9.60 10.04
N TRP A 151 0.46 -9.45 8.98
CA TRP A 151 -0.74 -8.60 9.02
C TRP A 151 -1.74 -9.03 10.09
N LYS A 152 -2.03 -10.33 10.23
CA LYS A 152 -2.94 -10.84 11.27
C LYS A 152 -2.44 -10.55 12.68
N ASP A 153 -1.14 -10.74 12.89
CA ASP A 153 -0.50 -10.49 14.18
C ASP A 153 -0.53 -8.99 14.51
N GLU A 154 -0.22 -8.12 13.55
CA GLU A 154 -0.30 -6.66 13.71
C GLU A 154 -1.75 -6.18 13.95
N VAL A 155 -2.73 -6.75 13.26
CA VAL A 155 -4.16 -6.44 13.52
C VAL A 155 -4.54 -6.80 14.96
N GLU A 156 -4.05 -7.93 15.48
CA GLU A 156 -4.32 -8.32 16.86
C GLU A 156 -3.61 -7.43 17.87
N ILE A 157 -2.37 -7.01 17.59
CA ILE A 157 -1.67 -5.99 18.36
C ILE A 157 -2.51 -4.71 18.42
N LEU A 158 -2.94 -4.18 17.28
CA LEU A 158 -3.69 -2.93 17.18
C LEU A 158 -5.00 -2.96 17.98
N LYS A 159 -5.72 -4.10 18.01
CA LYS A 159 -6.95 -4.25 18.82
C LYS A 159 -6.70 -4.15 20.31
N ASN A 160 -5.50 -4.50 20.76
CA ASN A 160 -5.11 -4.49 22.16
C ASN A 160 -4.40 -3.19 22.58
N LEU A 161 -4.25 -2.22 21.66
CA LEU A 161 -3.76 -0.89 21.97
C LEU A 161 -4.89 0.03 22.42
N ASP A 162 -4.64 0.84 23.44
CA ASP A 162 -5.58 1.87 23.90
C ASP A 162 -5.65 3.08 22.94
N ILE A 163 -4.67 3.22 22.04
CA ILE A 163 -4.54 4.33 21.10
C ILE A 163 -4.23 3.83 19.69
N ASP A 164 -4.79 4.48 18.67
CA ASP A 164 -4.39 4.28 17.27
C ASP A 164 -3.00 4.92 17.06
N PRO A 165 -1.98 4.17 16.63
CA PRO A 165 -0.66 4.73 16.32
C PRO A 165 -0.69 5.83 15.25
N GLY A 166 -1.75 5.90 14.44
CA GLY A 166 -1.84 6.82 13.31
C GLY A 166 -1.02 6.35 12.11
N TYR A 167 -0.64 7.29 11.25
CA TYR A 167 0.16 6.99 10.06
C TYR A 167 1.64 6.84 10.42
N ALA A 168 2.26 5.74 10.01
CA ALA A 168 3.71 5.52 10.15
C ALA A 168 4.55 6.57 9.42
N SER A 169 3.97 7.27 8.43
CA SER A 169 4.58 8.42 7.76
C SER A 169 4.58 9.71 8.59
N ILE A 170 3.86 9.75 9.70
CA ILE A 170 3.75 10.89 10.62
C ILE A 170 4.35 10.47 11.97
N PRO A 171 5.70 10.38 12.08
CA PRO A 171 6.34 9.94 13.30
C PRO A 171 6.14 10.96 14.43
N LYS A 172 6.23 10.50 15.67
CA LYS A 172 6.38 11.38 16.83
C LYS A 172 7.69 12.15 16.68
N ILE A 173 7.60 13.47 16.63
CA ILE A 173 8.73 14.40 16.58
C ILE A 173 9.05 14.91 17.99
N PRO A 174 10.28 15.39 18.24
CA PRO A 174 10.63 16.06 19.50
C PRO A 174 9.65 17.21 19.82
N GLU A 175 9.27 17.36 21.09
CA GLU A 175 8.31 18.39 21.54
C GLU A 175 8.80 19.82 21.26
N ASP A 176 10.11 20.01 21.15
CA ASP A 176 10.78 21.27 20.85
C ASP A 176 10.98 21.52 19.34
N TYR A 177 10.56 20.59 18.47
CA TYR A 177 10.62 20.82 17.04
C TYR A 177 9.67 21.96 16.64
N THR A 178 10.24 22.96 15.97
CA THR A 178 9.49 24.01 15.30
C THR A 178 9.97 24.10 13.85
N PRO A 179 9.06 24.25 12.88
CA PRO A 179 9.46 24.52 11.50
C PRO A 179 10.39 25.74 11.43
N PRO A 180 11.54 25.65 10.73
CA PRO A 180 12.48 26.76 10.62
C PRO A 180 11.82 28.01 10.06
N THR A 181 12.14 29.17 10.63
CA THR A 181 11.66 30.49 10.16
C THR A 181 12.83 31.49 10.08
N GLY A 182 12.60 32.64 9.46
CA GLY A 182 13.58 33.74 9.40
C GLY A 182 14.96 33.33 8.84
N GLU A 183 16.03 33.70 9.55
CA GLU A 183 17.42 33.39 9.14
C GLU A 183 17.72 31.89 9.15
N GLU A 184 17.12 31.12 10.05
CA GLU A 184 17.34 29.68 10.11
C GLU A 184 16.78 28.99 8.87
N LEU A 185 15.58 29.39 8.45
CA LEU A 185 14.99 28.93 7.21
C LEU A 185 15.96 29.17 6.06
N GLU A 186 16.43 30.41 5.86
CA GLU A 186 17.34 30.74 4.75
C GLU A 186 18.62 29.89 4.77
N ARG A 187 19.18 29.67 5.96
CA ARG A 187 20.36 28.82 6.15
C ARG A 187 20.08 27.38 5.72
N LYS A 188 18.96 26.78 6.16
CA LYS A 188 18.57 25.40 5.84
C LYS A 188 18.14 25.21 4.38
N ILE A 189 17.62 26.25 3.72
CA ILE A 189 17.35 26.26 2.27
C ILE A 189 18.67 26.22 1.48
N LYS A 190 19.67 27.00 1.92
CA LYS A 190 20.95 27.15 1.23
C LYS A 190 21.85 25.93 1.36
N ASP A 191 21.89 25.33 2.55
CA ASP A 191 22.66 24.13 2.86
C ASP A 191 21.71 23.02 3.32
N GLN A 192 21.59 21.95 2.54
CA GLN A 192 20.68 20.82 2.84
C GLN A 192 21.38 19.65 3.55
N THR A 193 22.67 19.79 3.90
CA THR A 193 23.44 18.73 4.55
C THR A 193 22.93 18.40 5.95
N TRP A 194 22.19 19.31 6.59
CA TRP A 194 21.51 19.06 7.87
C TRP A 194 20.53 17.88 7.78
N LYS A 195 19.95 17.60 6.59
CA LYS A 195 19.04 16.47 6.38
C LYS A 195 19.71 15.11 6.58
N LEU A 196 21.04 15.05 6.57
CA LEU A 196 21.82 13.81 6.79
C LEU A 196 22.07 13.52 8.27
N LYS A 197 21.81 14.48 9.17
CA LYS A 197 22.15 14.38 10.59
C LYS A 197 20.88 14.18 11.39
N LYS A 198 20.78 13.07 12.10
CA LYS A 198 19.56 12.71 12.86
C LYS A 198 19.25 13.74 13.96
N GLU A 199 20.28 14.37 14.50
CA GLU A 199 20.20 15.39 15.53
C GLU A 199 19.61 16.71 15.01
N GLU A 200 19.74 16.99 13.70
CA GLU A 200 19.20 18.20 13.06
C GLU A 200 17.94 17.92 12.21
N ASN A 201 17.69 16.66 11.86
CA ASN A 201 16.57 16.22 11.04
C ASN A 201 15.77 15.11 11.75
N PRO A 202 14.68 15.46 12.46
CA PRO A 202 13.86 14.49 13.17
C PRO A 202 13.10 13.54 12.24
N PHE A 203 13.03 13.83 10.94
CA PHE A 203 12.34 13.01 9.94
C PHE A 203 13.24 11.95 9.30
N LEU A 204 14.55 12.00 9.53
CA LEU A 204 15.50 11.12 8.87
C LEU A 204 15.25 9.65 9.22
N LEU A 205 14.81 8.88 8.24
CA LEU A 205 14.51 7.47 8.38
C LEU A 205 15.80 6.63 8.47
N PRO A 206 15.85 5.65 9.39
CA PRO A 206 16.98 4.76 9.48
C PRO A 206 16.99 3.78 8.31
N LYS A 207 18.17 3.25 7.98
CA LYS A 207 18.39 2.26 6.93
C LYS A 207 18.16 0.82 7.46
N PRO A 208 17.65 -0.11 6.62
CA PRO A 208 17.56 0.02 5.18
C PRO A 208 16.29 0.77 4.70
N HIS A 209 16.42 1.52 3.62
CA HIS A 209 15.30 2.10 2.87
C HIS A 209 14.80 1.09 1.83
N ILE A 210 13.53 0.69 1.93
CA ILE A 210 12.90 -0.25 1.00
C ILE A 210 11.86 0.53 0.18
N PHE A 211 12.27 0.97 -1.01
CA PHE A 211 11.43 1.74 -1.91
C PHE A 211 10.68 0.83 -2.88
N ILE A 212 9.39 0.62 -2.62
CA ILE A 212 8.48 -0.07 -3.54
C ILE A 212 8.12 0.91 -4.66
N HIS A 213 8.70 0.70 -5.83
CA HIS A 213 8.41 1.53 -7.00
C HIS A 213 7.25 0.93 -7.81
N VAL A 214 6.09 1.58 -7.71
CA VAL A 214 4.91 1.27 -8.54
C VAL A 214 5.15 1.70 -10.01
N PRO A 215 4.91 0.86 -11.02
CA PRO A 215 4.97 1.26 -12.41
C PRO A 215 4.19 2.54 -12.70
N LYS A 216 4.83 3.43 -13.48
CA LYS A 216 4.27 4.72 -13.94
C LYS A 216 4.15 5.82 -12.87
N THR A 217 4.83 5.68 -11.74
CA THR A 217 4.98 6.72 -10.70
C THR A 217 6.37 7.38 -10.75
N ALA A 218 6.77 7.86 -11.94
CA ALA A 218 8.05 8.57 -12.19
C ALA A 218 9.35 7.78 -11.87
N GLY A 219 9.30 6.46 -11.99
CA GLY A 219 10.40 5.54 -11.65
C GLY A 219 11.75 5.79 -12.28
N SER A 220 11.81 6.12 -13.58
CA SER A 220 13.08 6.36 -14.27
C SER A 220 13.83 7.56 -13.66
N SER A 221 13.10 8.60 -13.26
CA SER A 221 13.66 9.79 -12.61
C SER A 221 14.15 9.44 -11.20
N LEU A 222 13.32 8.74 -10.42
CA LEU A 222 13.67 8.26 -9.07
C LEU A 222 14.89 7.34 -9.07
N ALA A 223 14.96 6.37 -9.99
CA ALA A 223 16.10 5.47 -10.13
C ALA A 223 17.40 6.24 -10.37
N GLY A 224 17.35 7.31 -11.19
CA GLY A 224 18.48 8.20 -11.40
C GLY A 224 18.88 8.94 -10.12
N ILE A 225 17.90 9.41 -9.35
CA ILE A 225 18.13 10.10 -8.07
C ILE A 225 18.81 9.17 -7.07
N PHE A 226 18.26 7.97 -6.83
CA PHE A 226 18.86 7.00 -5.91
C PHE A 226 20.30 6.64 -6.30
N ARG A 227 20.56 6.36 -7.59
CA ARG A 227 21.92 6.06 -8.08
C ARG A 227 22.94 7.17 -7.86
N ARG A 228 22.52 8.43 -7.81
CA ARG A 228 23.41 9.58 -7.56
C ARG A 228 23.71 9.80 -6.09
N ASN A 229 22.85 9.33 -5.20
CA ASN A 229 22.97 9.60 -3.76
C ASN A 229 23.49 8.40 -2.98
N GLU A 230 23.26 7.18 -3.47
CA GLU A 230 23.69 5.97 -2.79
C GLU A 230 25.01 5.44 -3.31
N LYS A 231 25.80 4.82 -2.43
CA LYS A 231 27.02 4.11 -2.84
C LYS A 231 26.63 2.86 -3.64
N ARG A 232 27.43 2.53 -4.66
CA ARG A 232 27.16 1.39 -5.56
C ARG A 232 26.94 0.07 -4.80
N ASP A 233 27.74 -0.18 -3.78
CA ASP A 233 27.68 -1.44 -3.04
C ASP A 233 26.54 -1.49 -2.00
N SER A 234 26.03 -0.34 -1.57
CA SER A 234 24.92 -0.22 -0.62
C SER A 234 23.55 -0.10 -1.30
N PHE A 235 23.52 0.07 -2.63
CA PHE A 235 22.30 0.22 -3.42
C PHE A 235 21.97 -1.00 -4.27
N ALA A 236 20.69 -1.37 -4.33
CA ALA A 236 20.18 -2.33 -5.31
C ALA A 236 18.96 -1.77 -6.06
N HIS A 237 18.97 -1.92 -7.38
CA HIS A 237 17.83 -1.58 -8.24
C HIS A 237 17.30 -2.84 -8.93
N HIS A 238 16.04 -3.17 -8.67
CA HIS A 238 15.36 -4.35 -9.19
C HIS A 238 14.24 -3.99 -10.18
N TRP A 239 14.37 -4.44 -11.43
CA TRP A 239 13.32 -4.27 -12.45
C TRP A 239 12.14 -5.22 -12.29
N MET A 240 12.32 -6.28 -11.51
CA MET A 240 11.31 -7.24 -11.08
C MET A 240 11.64 -7.65 -9.65
N HIS A 241 10.66 -8.20 -8.93
CA HIS A 241 10.92 -8.71 -7.57
C HIS A 241 12.11 -9.69 -7.57
N PRO A 242 13.07 -9.56 -6.63
CA PRO A 242 14.28 -10.38 -6.61
C PRO A 242 13.94 -11.87 -6.65
N ASN A 243 14.67 -12.62 -7.46
CA ASN A 243 14.57 -14.09 -7.44
C ASN A 243 15.29 -14.67 -6.21
N TYR A 244 15.12 -15.97 -5.97
CA TYR A 244 15.67 -16.65 -4.80
C TYR A 244 17.18 -16.38 -4.58
N ARG A 245 17.97 -16.37 -5.66
CA ARG A 245 19.42 -16.15 -5.60
C ARG A 245 19.78 -14.70 -5.28
N GLU A 246 18.95 -13.75 -5.71
CA GLU A 246 19.20 -12.33 -5.51
C GLU A 246 18.91 -11.87 -4.08
N LEU A 247 18.03 -12.56 -3.35
CA LEU A 247 17.63 -12.20 -1.98
C LEU A 247 18.80 -12.15 -1.00
N GLU A 248 19.80 -13.02 -1.15
CA GLU A 248 21.01 -13.01 -0.31
C GLU A 248 21.83 -11.72 -0.47
N ASN A 249 21.76 -11.10 -1.65
CA ASN A 249 22.45 -9.84 -1.89
C ASN A 249 21.60 -8.64 -1.43
N VAL A 250 20.28 -8.75 -1.45
CA VAL A 250 19.35 -7.70 -1.00
C VAL A 250 19.59 -7.36 0.47
N VAL A 251 19.72 -8.35 1.35
CA VAL A 251 19.89 -8.14 2.79
C VAL A 251 21.16 -7.35 3.18
N LYS A 252 22.16 -7.32 2.28
CA LYS A 252 23.42 -6.59 2.45
C LYS A 252 23.32 -5.12 2.04
N LYS A 253 22.17 -4.68 1.50
CA LYS A 253 21.96 -3.32 0.99
C LYS A 253 21.38 -2.41 2.05
N ASP A 254 21.73 -1.14 1.95
CA ASP A 254 21.13 -0.06 2.73
C ASP A 254 19.93 0.55 2.05
N THR A 255 19.86 0.46 0.71
CA THR A 255 18.76 1.02 -0.06
C THR A 255 18.41 0.06 -1.18
N VAL A 256 17.15 -0.35 -1.22
CA VAL A 256 16.59 -1.22 -2.25
C VAL A 256 15.48 -0.46 -2.94
N PHE A 257 15.55 -0.34 -4.26
CA PHE A 257 14.58 0.38 -5.07
C PHE A 257 14.12 -0.49 -6.23
N GLY A 258 12.83 -0.43 -6.58
CA GLY A 258 12.37 -0.96 -7.86
C GLY A 258 11.01 -1.65 -7.79
N HIS A 259 10.70 -2.48 -8.78
CA HIS A 259 9.43 -3.19 -8.88
C HIS A 259 9.40 -4.41 -7.94
N ILE A 260 9.55 -4.11 -6.66
CA ILE A 260 9.57 -5.07 -5.55
C ILE A 260 8.20 -5.08 -4.86
N ARG A 261 7.89 -6.19 -4.20
CA ARG A 261 6.69 -6.37 -3.40
C ARG A 261 7.02 -6.20 -1.93
N TYR A 262 6.01 -5.87 -1.14
CA TYR A 262 6.10 -5.88 0.31
C TYR A 262 6.60 -7.23 0.85
N GLY A 263 7.37 -7.18 1.95
CA GLY A 263 7.84 -8.36 2.67
C GLY A 263 9.36 -8.58 2.65
N LEU A 264 10.13 -7.82 1.85
CA LEU A 264 11.60 -7.97 1.79
C LEU A 264 12.29 -7.71 3.15
N HIS A 265 11.64 -7.00 4.05
CA HIS A 265 12.13 -6.76 5.40
C HIS A 265 12.31 -8.06 6.21
N ASN A 266 11.55 -9.11 5.93
CA ASN A 266 11.66 -10.41 6.61
C ASN A 266 13.05 -11.06 6.43
N TYR A 267 13.72 -10.78 5.31
CA TYR A 267 15.09 -11.28 5.10
C TYR A 267 16.11 -10.48 5.93
N TYR A 268 15.91 -9.17 6.07
CA TYR A 268 16.72 -8.37 6.97
C TYR A 268 16.53 -8.82 8.42
N GLU A 269 15.29 -9.07 8.86
CA GLU A 269 15.00 -9.50 10.22
C GLU A 269 15.66 -10.84 10.55
N ARG A 270 15.67 -11.77 9.59
CA ARG A 270 16.28 -13.08 9.74
C ARG A 270 17.80 -13.02 9.89
N VAL A 271 18.46 -12.11 9.18
CA VAL A 271 19.93 -12.04 9.12
C VAL A 271 20.49 -11.03 10.13
N TYR A 272 19.78 -9.94 10.37
CA TYR A 272 20.18 -8.82 11.22
C TYR A 272 18.99 -8.30 12.06
N PRO A 273 18.47 -9.10 13.01
CA PRO A 273 17.29 -8.73 13.80
C PRO A 273 17.49 -7.43 14.59
N ASP A 274 18.72 -7.15 15.04
CA ASP A 274 19.06 -5.95 15.81
C ASP A 274 19.46 -4.74 14.94
N ARG A 275 19.31 -4.83 13.61
CA ARG A 275 19.69 -3.73 12.71
C ARG A 275 18.89 -2.46 12.96
N LEU A 276 17.63 -2.62 13.35
CA LEU A 276 16.74 -1.54 13.72
C LEU A 276 16.11 -1.86 15.09
N PRO A 277 15.88 -0.84 15.94
CA PRO A 277 15.15 -1.03 17.19
C PRO A 277 13.72 -1.47 16.91
N ALA A 278 13.11 -2.19 17.87
CA ALA A 278 11.70 -2.53 17.80
C ALA A 278 10.82 -1.26 17.67
N ASN A 279 9.73 -1.37 16.94
CA ASN A 279 8.69 -0.36 16.93
C ASN A 279 8.01 -0.32 18.32
N GLU A 280 7.71 0.87 18.83
CA GLU A 280 7.11 1.04 20.18
C GLU A 280 5.77 0.30 20.35
N TYR A 281 5.06 0.07 19.25
CA TYR A 281 3.78 -0.64 19.22
C TYR A 281 3.92 -2.12 18.85
N GLY A 282 5.14 -2.62 18.59
CA GLY A 282 5.35 -3.99 18.10
C GLY A 282 5.02 -4.19 16.61
N LEU A 283 4.80 -3.11 15.86
CA LEU A 283 4.56 -3.13 14.41
C LEU A 283 5.87 -3.17 13.60
N ASN A 284 5.76 -3.21 12.28
CA ASN A 284 6.91 -3.18 11.38
C ASN A 284 7.86 -1.99 11.66
N LYS A 285 9.15 -2.29 11.81
CA LYS A 285 10.21 -1.29 12.12
C LYS A 285 10.97 -0.77 10.91
N TYR A 286 10.80 -1.35 9.72
CA TYR A 286 11.62 -1.05 8.54
C TYR A 286 11.10 0.17 7.77
N SER A 287 11.99 0.85 7.08
CA SER A 287 11.68 2.11 6.39
C SER A 287 11.17 1.85 4.97
N TYR A 288 9.88 1.47 4.87
CA TYR A 288 9.18 1.35 3.59
C TYR A 288 8.79 2.72 3.04
N ILE A 289 9.03 2.89 1.74
CA ILE A 289 8.81 4.14 1.02
C ILE A 289 8.12 3.83 -0.31
N THR A 290 7.18 4.67 -0.74
CA THR A 290 6.55 4.54 -2.06
C THR A 290 6.18 5.89 -2.66
N MET A 291 5.83 5.86 -3.95
CA MET A 291 5.13 6.93 -4.63
C MET A 291 3.91 6.36 -5.36
N LEU A 292 2.76 6.99 -5.14
CA LEU A 292 1.50 6.64 -5.80
C LEU A 292 1.12 7.69 -6.85
N ARG A 293 0.11 7.35 -7.64
CA ARG A 293 -0.46 8.18 -8.70
C ARG A 293 -1.97 7.99 -8.73
N GLU A 294 -2.69 8.99 -9.24
CA GLU A 294 -4.11 8.85 -9.53
C GLU A 294 -4.33 7.58 -10.38
N PRO A 295 -5.17 6.63 -9.91
CA PRO A 295 -5.24 5.29 -10.50
C PRO A 295 -5.64 5.25 -11.98
N VAL A 296 -6.59 6.08 -12.41
CA VAL A 296 -7.07 6.11 -13.80
C VAL A 296 -5.94 6.57 -14.72
N ASP A 297 -5.31 7.69 -14.36
CA ASP A 297 -4.15 8.25 -15.02
C ASP A 297 -2.97 7.27 -15.09
N ARG A 298 -2.76 6.49 -14.04
CA ARG A 298 -1.71 5.46 -13.99
C ARG A 298 -1.99 4.34 -14.99
N VAL A 299 -3.24 3.84 -15.06
CA VAL A 299 -3.65 2.79 -15.99
C VAL A 299 -3.45 3.24 -17.44
N ILE A 300 -3.96 4.43 -17.79
CA ILE A 300 -3.84 5.01 -19.14
C ILE A 300 -2.37 5.21 -19.51
N SER A 301 -1.58 5.79 -18.60
CA SER A 301 -0.13 5.98 -18.77
C SER A 301 0.62 4.66 -19.00
N ASN A 302 0.17 3.58 -18.35
CA ASN A 302 0.79 2.27 -18.50
C ASN A 302 0.49 1.66 -19.87
N TYR A 303 -0.78 1.70 -20.28
CA TYR A 303 -1.21 1.24 -21.61
C TYR A 303 -0.40 1.88 -22.74
N TYR A 304 -0.33 3.22 -22.77
CA TYR A 304 0.40 3.93 -23.82
C TYR A 304 1.91 3.73 -23.74
N TYR A 305 2.46 3.51 -22.54
CA TYR A 305 3.87 3.14 -22.40
C TYR A 305 4.16 1.79 -23.06
N HIS A 306 3.33 0.78 -22.84
CA HIS A 306 3.50 -0.52 -23.48
C HIS A 306 3.38 -0.40 -25.02
N ARG A 307 2.43 0.39 -25.55
CA ARG A 307 2.34 0.64 -27.00
C ARG A 307 3.56 1.36 -27.59
N GLN A 308 4.18 2.26 -26.85
CA GLN A 308 5.29 3.06 -27.37
C GLN A 308 6.65 2.35 -27.24
N ASN A 309 6.84 1.56 -26.18
CA ASN A 309 8.11 0.91 -25.91
C ASN A 309 8.18 -0.48 -26.59
N ARG A 310 8.71 -0.52 -27.81
CA ARG A 310 8.88 -1.76 -28.60
C ARG A 310 9.72 -2.86 -27.93
N LYS A 311 10.52 -2.52 -26.91
CA LYS A 311 11.34 -3.49 -26.16
C LYS A 311 10.65 -4.00 -24.90
N ASP A 312 9.48 -3.46 -24.59
CA ASP A 312 8.70 -3.87 -23.43
C ASP A 312 8.05 -5.24 -23.67
N PRO A 313 8.12 -6.19 -22.70
CA PRO A 313 7.52 -7.51 -22.86
C PRO A 313 6.00 -7.51 -23.10
N PHE A 314 5.30 -6.44 -22.73
CA PHE A 314 3.86 -6.30 -22.91
C PHE A 314 3.49 -5.42 -24.11
N HIS A 315 4.46 -5.04 -24.95
CA HIS A 315 4.22 -4.25 -26.16
C HIS A 315 3.23 -4.94 -27.10
N ASP A 316 3.45 -6.22 -27.42
CA ASP A 316 2.60 -6.97 -28.33
C ASP A 316 1.17 -7.09 -27.80
N LEU A 317 1.01 -7.27 -26.49
CA LEU A 317 -0.30 -7.30 -25.83
C LEU A 317 -1.03 -5.95 -25.96
N ALA A 318 -0.33 -4.84 -25.75
CA ALA A 318 -0.89 -3.50 -25.84
C ALA A 318 -1.16 -3.06 -27.29
N MET A 319 -0.44 -3.62 -28.26
CA MET A 319 -0.71 -3.40 -29.69
C MET A 319 -1.84 -4.26 -30.23
N LYS A 320 -2.10 -5.43 -29.61
CA LYS A 320 -3.20 -6.34 -29.99
C LYS A 320 -4.58 -5.80 -29.60
N TYR A 321 -4.67 -5.06 -28.51
CA TYR A 321 -5.95 -4.59 -27.95
C TYR A 321 -5.99 -3.07 -27.84
N GLU A 322 -7.13 -2.48 -28.19
CA GLU A 322 -7.43 -1.09 -27.82
C GLU A 322 -7.65 -0.97 -26.30
N LEU A 323 -7.55 0.24 -25.75
CA LEU A 323 -7.56 0.48 -24.29
C LEU A 323 -8.73 -0.25 -23.59
N ARG A 324 -9.93 -0.14 -24.15
CA ARG A 324 -11.17 -0.75 -23.62
C ARG A 324 -11.04 -2.27 -23.42
N ASP A 325 -10.37 -2.97 -24.32
CA ASP A 325 -10.20 -4.42 -24.22
C ASP A 325 -8.92 -4.78 -23.45
N TRP A 326 -7.89 -3.93 -23.55
CA TRP A 326 -6.64 -4.12 -22.84
C TRP A 326 -6.82 -4.14 -21.32
N ILE A 327 -7.68 -3.27 -20.76
CA ILE A 327 -7.95 -3.23 -19.30
C ILE A 327 -8.58 -4.53 -18.76
N LYS A 328 -9.22 -5.31 -19.64
CA LYS A 328 -9.87 -6.59 -19.30
C LYS A 328 -8.89 -7.76 -19.26
N VAL A 329 -7.83 -7.69 -20.07
CA VAL A 329 -6.86 -8.80 -20.23
C VAL A 329 -5.53 -8.53 -19.54
N SER A 330 -5.19 -7.26 -19.29
CA SER A 330 -3.94 -6.87 -18.65
C SER A 330 -4.09 -6.81 -17.14
N ALA A 331 -3.39 -7.69 -16.44
CA ALA A 331 -3.39 -7.65 -14.97
C ALA A 331 -2.88 -6.29 -14.46
N ALA A 332 -1.92 -5.66 -15.14
CA ALA A 332 -1.36 -4.35 -14.78
C ALA A 332 -2.35 -3.18 -14.89
N ALA A 333 -3.56 -3.42 -15.41
CA ALA A 333 -4.67 -2.48 -15.45
C ALA A 333 -5.61 -2.57 -14.23
N ASN A 334 -5.39 -3.52 -13.31
CA ASN A 334 -6.32 -3.82 -12.22
C ASN A 334 -5.58 -3.78 -10.87
N ASN A 335 -5.85 -2.79 -10.02
CA ASN A 335 -5.34 -2.65 -8.65
C ASN A 335 -3.81 -2.86 -8.51
N GLU A 336 -3.01 -2.33 -9.44
CA GLU A 336 -1.56 -2.55 -9.47
C GLU A 336 -0.88 -1.97 -8.22
N GLN A 337 -1.31 -0.77 -7.77
CA GLN A 337 -0.70 -0.12 -6.61
C GLN A 337 -0.93 -0.94 -5.34
N ALA A 338 -2.17 -1.39 -5.14
CA ALA A 338 -2.56 -2.26 -4.05
C ALA A 338 -1.80 -3.58 -4.06
N ARG A 339 -1.65 -4.24 -5.21
CA ARG A 339 -0.91 -5.51 -5.31
C ARG A 339 0.57 -5.39 -4.92
N MET A 340 1.20 -4.27 -5.26
CA MET A 340 2.60 -4.06 -4.88
C MET A 340 2.76 -3.77 -3.40
N ILE A 341 1.84 -2.97 -2.83
CA ILE A 341 1.81 -2.63 -1.40
C ILE A 341 1.41 -3.81 -0.53
N CYS A 342 0.47 -4.65 -0.95
CA CYS A 342 0.02 -5.80 -0.15
C CYS A 342 1.04 -6.94 -0.13
N GLY A 343 1.87 -7.07 -1.17
CA GLY A 343 2.88 -8.13 -1.28
C GLY A 343 2.34 -9.47 -1.82
N LEU A 344 1.02 -9.60 -1.96
CA LEU A 344 0.36 -10.78 -2.53
C LEU A 344 0.41 -10.72 -4.06
N GLY A 345 0.50 -11.88 -4.71
CA GLY A 345 0.89 -11.97 -6.13
C GLY A 345 -0.21 -11.58 -7.12
N TRP A 346 0.04 -11.83 -8.40
CA TRP A 346 -0.87 -11.55 -9.52
C TRP A 346 -2.09 -12.48 -9.60
N SER A 347 -2.18 -13.50 -8.73
CA SER A 347 -3.27 -14.49 -8.76
C SER A 347 -4.55 -14.03 -8.07
N ASP A 348 -4.47 -12.97 -7.25
CA ASP A 348 -5.59 -12.50 -6.44
C ASP A 348 -6.09 -11.17 -7.01
N PHE A 349 -7.25 -11.18 -7.67
CA PHE A 349 -7.84 -9.99 -8.25
C PHE A 349 -8.74 -9.29 -7.23
N GLY A 350 -8.30 -8.11 -6.77
CA GLY A 350 -9.17 -7.05 -6.25
C GLY A 350 -10.22 -7.47 -5.22
N ASN A 351 -9.84 -8.26 -4.23
CA ASN A 351 -10.73 -8.70 -3.15
C ASN A 351 -10.52 -7.89 -1.86
N GLU A 352 -11.45 -8.07 -0.93
CA GLU A 352 -11.47 -7.36 0.35
C GLU A 352 -10.21 -7.62 1.19
N THR A 353 -9.66 -8.83 1.17
CA THR A 353 -8.43 -9.16 1.90
C THR A 353 -7.23 -8.37 1.36
N ILE A 354 -7.07 -8.25 0.04
CA ILE A 354 -6.03 -7.40 -0.56
C ILE A 354 -6.22 -5.95 -0.14
N SER A 355 -7.47 -5.47 -0.17
CA SER A 355 -7.79 -4.11 0.26
C SER A 355 -7.33 -3.87 1.70
N GLN A 356 -7.74 -4.74 2.63
CA GLN A 356 -7.41 -4.61 4.04
C GLN A 356 -5.90 -4.63 4.30
N ILE A 357 -5.18 -5.58 3.69
CA ILE A 357 -3.72 -5.68 3.84
C ILE A 357 -3.02 -4.45 3.24
N ALA A 358 -3.41 -4.01 2.05
CA ALA A 358 -2.78 -2.87 1.41
C ALA A 358 -2.98 -1.57 2.21
N HIS A 359 -4.20 -1.32 2.70
CA HIS A 359 -4.50 -0.16 3.53
C HIS A 359 -3.76 -0.23 4.87
N HIS A 360 -3.69 -1.42 5.48
CA HIS A 360 -2.93 -1.65 6.71
C HIS A 360 -1.45 -1.31 6.52
N HIS A 361 -0.79 -1.88 5.50
CA HIS A 361 0.62 -1.57 5.25
C HIS A 361 0.82 -0.08 4.96
N LEU A 362 0.00 0.52 4.09
CA LEU A 362 0.12 1.94 3.75
C LEU A 362 -0.01 2.83 4.99
N LYS A 363 -0.93 2.49 5.91
CA LYS A 363 -1.15 3.22 7.15
C LYS A 363 -0.02 2.99 8.17
N TYR A 364 0.33 1.74 8.44
CA TYR A 364 1.12 1.37 9.62
C TYR A 364 2.59 1.00 9.33
N THR A 365 2.97 0.88 8.06
CA THR A 365 4.33 0.46 7.68
C THR A 365 5.07 1.46 6.80
N PHE A 366 4.39 2.08 5.83
CA PHE A 366 5.04 3.04 4.95
C PHE A 366 5.35 4.33 5.71
N LYS A 367 6.64 4.64 5.82
CA LYS A 367 7.16 5.80 6.54
C LYS A 367 7.28 7.05 5.67
N HIS A 368 7.06 6.92 4.37
CA HIS A 368 6.92 8.04 3.45
C HIS A 368 6.10 7.62 2.23
N VAL A 369 5.14 8.47 1.85
CA VAL A 369 4.30 8.29 0.66
C VAL A 369 4.31 9.58 -0.16
N GLY A 370 4.78 9.50 -1.41
CA GLY A 370 4.74 10.62 -2.35
C GLY A 370 3.60 10.50 -3.37
N ILE A 371 3.26 11.62 -4.00
CA ILE A 371 2.23 11.77 -5.03
C ILE A 371 2.87 12.18 -6.36
N THR A 372 2.57 11.45 -7.43
CA THR A 372 3.19 11.68 -8.75
C THR A 372 2.78 13.02 -9.37
N GLU A 373 1.57 13.48 -9.09
CA GLU A 373 0.98 14.72 -9.58
C GLU A 373 1.72 15.95 -9.03
N ASP A 374 2.17 15.90 -7.78
CA ASP A 374 3.16 16.83 -7.22
C ASP A 374 4.52 16.15 -7.04
N PHE A 375 5.13 15.76 -8.16
CA PHE A 375 6.43 15.07 -8.15
C PHE A 375 7.53 15.91 -7.48
N VAL A 376 7.54 17.23 -7.69
CA VAL A 376 8.58 18.09 -7.12
C VAL A 376 8.42 18.16 -5.60
N GLY A 377 7.21 18.42 -5.11
CA GLY A 377 6.92 18.39 -3.68
C GLY A 377 7.25 17.04 -3.06
N SER A 378 6.89 15.94 -3.73
CA SER A 378 7.21 14.58 -3.28
C SER A 378 8.71 14.31 -3.19
N LEU A 379 9.53 14.84 -4.10
CA LEU A 379 10.99 14.72 -4.00
C LEU A 379 11.57 15.54 -2.85
N VAL A 380 11.03 16.75 -2.61
CA VAL A 380 11.43 17.57 -1.46
C VAL A 380 11.09 16.84 -0.16
N LEU A 381 9.87 16.32 -0.01
CA LEU A 381 9.50 15.50 1.15
C LEU A 381 10.42 14.27 1.27
N LEU A 382 10.62 13.52 0.18
CA LEU A 382 11.51 12.34 0.20
C LEU A 382 12.92 12.71 0.69
N SER A 383 13.46 13.87 0.30
CA SER A 383 14.76 14.33 0.77
C SER A 383 14.85 14.51 2.29
N HIS A 384 13.76 14.93 2.96
CA HIS A 384 13.70 14.99 4.44
C HIS A 384 13.74 13.59 5.04
N TYR A 385 12.96 12.67 4.50
CA TYR A 385 12.82 11.33 5.07
C TYR A 385 14.02 10.43 4.78
N SER A 386 14.67 10.55 3.62
CA SER A 386 15.78 9.66 3.24
C SER A 386 17.15 10.34 3.24
N GLY A 387 17.21 11.66 3.44
CA GLY A 387 18.46 12.44 3.43
C GLY A 387 19.06 12.64 2.04
N LEU A 388 18.36 12.31 0.96
CA LEU A 388 18.86 12.46 -0.42
C LEU A 388 19.21 13.93 -0.71
N GLN A 389 20.43 14.19 -1.17
CA GLN A 389 20.94 15.54 -1.41
C GLN A 389 20.82 15.96 -2.88
N ASN A 390 21.09 15.04 -3.81
CA ASN A 390 21.04 15.29 -5.24
C ASN A 390 19.71 14.77 -5.83
N ILE A 391 18.63 15.51 -5.57
CA ILE A 391 17.28 15.17 -6.07
C ILE A 391 16.97 15.70 -7.47
N ARG A 392 17.97 16.27 -8.18
CA ARG A 392 17.85 16.77 -9.57
C ARG A 392 17.29 15.70 -10.50
N PHE A 393 16.47 16.07 -11.48
CA PHE A 393 16.02 15.16 -12.54
C PHE A 393 16.00 15.89 -13.89
N SER A 394 16.17 15.16 -14.99
CA SER A 394 16.30 15.75 -16.34
C SER A 394 14.96 15.95 -17.04
N LYS A 395 14.00 15.05 -16.82
CA LYS A 395 12.68 15.12 -17.45
C LYS A 395 11.67 14.37 -16.59
N ILE A 396 10.54 15.01 -16.31
CA ILE A 396 9.31 14.28 -15.99
C ILE A 396 8.65 14.04 -17.34
N ASN A 397 8.09 12.86 -17.58
CA ASN A 397 7.26 12.61 -18.77
C ASN A 397 5.92 13.36 -18.65
N THR A 398 5.98 14.69 -18.63
CA THR A 398 4.84 15.61 -18.51
C THR A 398 4.43 16.24 -19.84
N GLY A 399 5.22 16.13 -20.91
CA GLY A 399 4.97 16.86 -22.16
C GLY A 399 5.17 16.04 -23.44
N ARG A 400 4.16 16.11 -24.31
CA ARG A 400 4.03 15.62 -25.72
C ARG A 400 3.49 14.22 -26.00
N GLN A 401 3.45 13.28 -25.05
CA GLN A 401 3.01 11.89 -25.32
C GLN A 401 1.90 11.38 -24.37
N ARG A 402 1.39 12.23 -23.49
CA ARG A 402 0.27 11.88 -22.60
C ARG A 402 -1.03 12.07 -23.39
N VAL A 403 -1.70 10.96 -23.69
CA VAL A 403 -3.11 11.01 -24.08
C VAL A 403 -3.87 11.57 -22.89
N SER A 404 -4.58 12.68 -23.07
CA SER A 404 -5.36 13.28 -21.98
C SER A 404 -6.45 12.32 -21.57
N VAL A 405 -6.73 12.23 -20.27
CA VAL A 405 -7.89 11.46 -19.76
C VAL A 405 -9.16 11.96 -20.44
N ASP A 406 -9.25 13.27 -20.72
CA ASP A 406 -10.38 13.91 -21.41
C ASP A 406 -10.64 13.41 -22.84
N THR A 407 -9.70 12.65 -23.43
CA THR A 407 -9.87 12.05 -24.76
C THR A 407 -10.35 10.60 -24.71
N ILE A 408 -10.47 10.03 -23.51
CA ILE A 408 -10.94 8.66 -23.30
C ILE A 408 -12.45 8.71 -23.01
N PRO A 409 -13.27 7.84 -23.62
CA PRO A 409 -14.70 7.79 -23.35
C PRO A 409 -15.02 7.55 -21.87
N ASP A 410 -16.03 8.25 -21.33
CA ASP A 410 -16.41 8.20 -19.92
C ASP A 410 -16.70 6.78 -19.44
N ASP A 411 -17.34 5.95 -20.27
CA ASP A 411 -17.65 4.57 -19.91
C ASP A 411 -16.40 3.69 -19.76
N VAL A 412 -15.32 3.99 -20.49
CA VAL A 412 -14.01 3.34 -20.29
C VAL A 412 -13.36 3.83 -19.00
N ILE A 413 -13.52 5.12 -18.66
CA ILE A 413 -13.03 5.68 -17.40
C ILE A 413 -13.73 5.02 -16.21
N GLU A 414 -15.05 4.87 -16.24
CA GLU A 414 -15.80 4.19 -15.19
C GLU A 414 -15.39 2.71 -15.07
N GLU A 415 -15.20 1.99 -16.18
CA GLU A 415 -14.69 0.60 -16.13
C GLU A 415 -13.29 0.54 -15.50
N ILE A 416 -12.41 1.52 -15.78
CA ILE A 416 -11.10 1.60 -15.13
C ILE A 416 -11.28 1.84 -13.61
N LYS A 417 -12.17 2.73 -13.20
CA LYS A 417 -12.41 3.00 -11.77
C LYS A 417 -12.92 1.77 -11.04
N GLU A 418 -13.91 1.07 -11.60
CA GLU A 418 -14.46 -0.16 -11.03
C GLU A 418 -13.38 -1.23 -10.84
N ARG A 419 -12.50 -1.40 -11.83
CA ARG A 419 -11.36 -2.34 -11.78
C ARG A 419 -10.25 -1.93 -10.82
N ASN A 420 -10.20 -0.66 -10.43
CA ASN A 420 -9.14 -0.06 -9.61
C ASN A 420 -9.69 0.55 -8.31
N TRP A 421 -10.82 0.04 -7.80
CA TRP A 421 -11.47 0.58 -6.61
C TRP A 421 -10.58 0.58 -5.35
N ILE A 422 -9.68 -0.42 -5.20
CA ILE A 422 -8.72 -0.46 -4.09
C ILE A 422 -7.66 0.61 -4.27
N ASP A 423 -7.11 0.73 -5.48
CA ASP A 423 -6.10 1.76 -5.81
C ASP A 423 -6.68 3.17 -5.59
N ILE A 424 -7.97 3.40 -5.88
CA ILE A 424 -8.66 4.67 -5.62
C ILE A 424 -8.69 4.95 -4.12
N SER A 425 -9.16 3.99 -3.31
CA SER A 425 -9.20 4.14 -1.85
C SER A 425 -7.80 4.38 -1.26
N LEU A 426 -6.78 3.65 -1.71
CA LEU A 426 -5.39 3.84 -1.29
C LEU A 426 -4.85 5.22 -1.71
N TYR A 427 -5.21 5.71 -2.88
CA TYR A 427 -4.76 7.01 -3.36
C TYR A 427 -5.36 8.16 -2.54
N GLU A 428 -6.62 8.06 -2.11
CA GLU A 428 -7.22 9.01 -1.18
C GLU A 428 -6.48 9.04 0.17
N MET A 429 -6.15 7.86 0.73
CA MET A 429 -5.32 7.78 1.94
C MET A 429 -3.91 8.37 1.71
N ALA A 430 -3.31 8.12 0.56
CA ALA A 430 -2.00 8.66 0.23
C ALA A 430 -1.99 10.19 0.12
N LYS A 431 -3.07 10.80 -0.40
CA LYS A 431 -3.20 12.26 -0.41
C LYS A 431 -3.31 12.84 1.01
N ASP A 432 -4.03 12.18 1.90
CA ASP A 432 -4.11 12.60 3.31
C ASP A 432 -2.75 12.50 3.99
N ILE A 433 -2.06 11.36 3.84
CA ILE A 433 -0.68 11.16 4.32
C ILE A 433 0.24 12.26 3.78
N TYR A 434 0.21 12.50 2.47
CA TYR A 434 1.05 13.49 1.81
C TYR A 434 0.86 14.90 2.39
N ASN A 435 -0.39 15.33 2.58
CA ASN A 435 -0.69 16.63 3.18
C ASN A 435 -0.23 16.71 4.64
N LYS A 436 -0.47 15.65 5.44
CA LYS A 436 -0.01 15.60 6.83
C LYS A 436 1.51 15.62 6.95
N GLN A 437 2.23 15.00 6.01
CA GLN A 437 3.70 15.08 5.96
C GLN A 437 4.18 16.52 5.70
N ILE A 438 3.49 17.25 4.83
CA ILE A 438 3.78 18.68 4.59
C ILE A 438 3.49 19.50 5.84
N ASP A 439 2.34 19.27 6.49
CA ASP A 439 1.97 19.95 7.73
C ASP A 439 3.02 19.72 8.82
N LEU A 440 3.50 18.48 8.95
CA LEU A 440 4.49 18.09 9.95
C LEU A 440 5.85 18.77 9.74
N ILE A 441 6.29 18.95 8.49
CA ILE A 441 7.52 19.70 8.15
C ILE A 441 7.33 21.22 8.30
N GLY A 442 6.09 21.70 8.20
CA GLY A 442 5.72 23.11 8.14
C GLY A 442 5.55 23.61 6.71
N ARG A 443 4.32 24.02 6.37
CA ARG A 443 3.91 24.41 5.01
C ARG A 443 4.79 25.49 4.39
N GLU A 444 5.05 26.58 5.11
CA GLU A 444 5.87 27.70 4.59
C GLU A 444 7.30 27.25 4.27
N PHE A 445 7.92 26.48 5.18
CA PHE A 445 9.27 25.97 4.98
C PHE A 445 9.34 25.03 3.77
N PHE A 446 8.41 24.09 3.69
CA PHE A 446 8.28 23.16 2.57
C PHE A 446 8.08 23.89 1.23
N GLU A 447 7.15 24.85 1.17
CA GLU A 447 6.87 25.61 -0.04
C GLU A 447 8.10 26.38 -0.51
N LYS A 448 8.85 26.99 0.41
CA LYS A 448 10.09 27.69 0.08
C LYS A 448 11.18 26.77 -0.47
N GLU A 449 11.31 25.55 0.08
CA GLU A 449 12.19 24.52 -0.49
C GLU A 449 11.78 24.11 -1.90
N VAL A 450 10.49 23.91 -2.13
CA VAL A 450 9.94 23.58 -3.45
C VAL A 450 10.23 24.69 -4.45
N GLN A 451 10.02 25.96 -4.07
CA GLN A 451 10.30 27.09 -4.95
C GLN A 451 11.78 27.25 -5.26
N GLU A 452 12.65 27.14 -4.26
CA GLU A 452 14.09 27.20 -4.47
C GLU A 452 14.56 26.08 -5.40
N TYR A 453 14.03 24.88 -5.21
CA TYR A 453 14.33 23.74 -6.07
C TYR A 453 13.85 23.96 -7.52
N LYS A 454 12.62 24.45 -7.72
CA LYS A 454 12.09 24.82 -9.04
C LYS A 454 12.95 25.92 -9.69
N GLY A 455 13.32 26.95 -8.94
CA GLY A 455 14.17 28.04 -9.41
C GLY A 455 15.55 27.58 -9.89
N LYS A 456 16.21 26.72 -9.10
CA LYS A 456 17.54 26.18 -9.43
C LYS A 456 17.54 25.22 -10.63
N PHE A 457 16.50 24.40 -10.78
CA PHE A 457 16.57 23.23 -11.67
C PHE A 457 15.53 23.17 -12.76
N MET A 458 14.45 23.96 -12.72
CA MET A 458 13.43 24.00 -13.77
C MET A 458 13.62 25.20 -14.70
N ASN A 459 14.05 26.37 -14.18
CA ASN A 459 14.28 27.57 -15.01
C ASN A 459 15.44 27.42 -16.02
N LYS A 460 16.34 26.45 -15.82
CA LYS A 460 17.42 26.14 -16.78
C LYS A 460 16.96 25.30 -17.98
N TYR A 461 15.73 24.77 -17.96
CA TYR A 461 15.15 23.96 -19.04
C TYR A 461 13.96 24.61 -19.74
N SER A 462 13.62 25.85 -19.36
CA SER A 462 12.75 26.73 -20.15
C SER A 462 13.52 27.14 -21.42
N LEU A 463 13.45 26.33 -22.47
CA LEU A 463 13.84 26.78 -23.81
C LEU A 463 13.06 28.07 -24.14
N PRO A 464 13.68 29.08 -24.77
CA PRO A 464 12.99 30.29 -25.16
C PRO A 464 11.79 29.91 -26.02
N SER A 465 10.63 30.47 -25.70
CA SER A 465 9.49 30.47 -26.61
C SER A 465 10.00 30.98 -27.96
N ASN A 466 10.02 30.09 -28.96
CA ASN A 466 10.31 30.50 -30.32
C ASN A 466 9.28 31.58 -30.68
N GLY A 467 9.76 32.81 -30.75
CA GLY A 467 9.01 33.93 -31.28
C GLY A 467 8.51 33.54 -32.66
N ILE A 468 7.20 33.67 -32.82
CA ILE A 468 6.53 33.73 -34.11
C ILE A 468 7.26 34.81 -34.90
N ARG A 469 8.06 34.43 -35.90
CA ARG A 469 8.42 35.33 -36.98
C ARG A 469 7.36 35.16 -38.06
N SER A 470 6.67 36.27 -38.28
CA SER A 470 5.72 36.60 -39.35
C SER A 470 6.07 36.04 -40.70
#